data_AF-A0A2U7PHI7-F1
#
_entry.id   AF-A0A2U7PHI7-F1
#
_cell.length_a   1.000
_cell.length_b   1.000
_cell.length_c   1.000
_cell.angle_alpha   90.00
_cell.angle_beta   90.00
_cell.angle_gamma   90.00
#
_symmetry.space_group_name_H-M   'P 1'
#
loop_
_entity.id
_entity.type
_entity.pdbx_description
1 polymer ?
#
loop_
_entity_poly.entity_id
_entity_poly.type
_entity_poly.pdbx_seq_one_letter_code
_entity_poly.pdbx_strand_id
1 'polypeptide(L)'
;MEQKELKRTKKRLTIVFTIMVFSIATILGFSYFIYKYISEKENDLSSFKMFVNSVLNSEIDKDDILAKPNIPKNWKQYDKNENRSGKSEKKLKFDRNINYILFDVQKNVVSSDIRFDVSEELFEKISKMKDETKYYFFGNYIVKSAGDFMFIKEMHYNFSTFLRDILGFLFLNFLSSAVFYFIGFSFVNRVFKPVEENISDMKNFIHNAGHELKTPISVIDSNIQLLLDMKTYDEEMILELKTEILKLNSLLQSLINLSDIGSFRNVEKVDLNDIVEEILKSFSEKIQEKNIKINKNIKKNIFIMANRDYLYIFLSNIIGNAIKYNKQNGEINISFENSWLTINDNGIGISDDDLPKIFDRFFKSDKSRNTSGFGIGLSLVQKIAEVYNWKVKVGSELGNGTKFLIKF
;
A
#
# COMPACT_ATOMS: atom_id res chain seq x y z
N MET A 1 21.22 -13.55 2.98
CA MET A 1 20.95 -12.81 4.24
C MET A 1 19.79 -11.84 4.07
N GLU A 2 19.85 -10.94 3.09
CA GLU A 2 18.83 -9.91 2.81
C GLU A 2 17.39 -10.41 2.56
N GLN A 3 17.16 -11.47 1.78
CA GLN A 3 15.78 -11.96 1.54
C GLN A 3 15.11 -12.50 2.82
N LYS A 4 15.90 -13.09 3.71
CA LYS A 4 15.41 -13.60 5.00
C LYS A 4 15.09 -12.43 5.94
N GLU A 5 15.87 -11.36 5.89
CA GLU A 5 15.58 -10.12 6.62
C GLU A 5 14.35 -9.40 6.07
N LEU A 6 14.22 -9.27 4.75
CA LEU A 6 13.06 -8.65 4.12
C LEU A 6 11.76 -9.39 4.46
N LYS A 7 11.76 -10.73 4.38
CA LYS A 7 10.61 -11.54 4.78
C LYS A 7 10.28 -11.37 6.28
N ARG A 8 11.29 -11.24 7.14
CA ARG A 8 11.10 -10.94 8.57
C ARG A 8 10.51 -9.55 8.77
N THR A 9 11.00 -8.53 8.05
CA THR A 9 10.52 -7.15 8.13
C THR A 9 9.07 -7.04 7.67
N LYS A 10 8.70 -7.65 6.54
CA LYS A 10 7.31 -7.71 6.05
C LYS A 10 6.37 -8.32 7.09
N LYS A 11 6.76 -9.46 7.66
CA LYS A 11 5.98 -10.14 8.70
C LYS A 11 5.84 -9.27 9.95
N ARG A 12 6.93 -8.66 10.43
CA ARG A 12 6.92 -7.74 11.58
C ARG A 12 6.01 -6.55 11.33
N LEU A 13 6.13 -5.88 10.19
CA LEU A 13 5.31 -4.72 9.85
C LEU A 13 3.81 -5.07 9.79
N THR A 14 3.47 -6.19 9.17
CA THR A 14 2.08 -6.68 9.11
C THR A 14 1.53 -6.95 10.51
N ILE A 15 2.32 -7.60 11.38
CA ILE A 15 1.92 -7.88 12.77
C ILE A 15 1.75 -6.59 13.55
N VAL A 16 2.70 -5.66 13.48
CA VAL A 16 2.63 -4.37 14.19
C VAL A 16 1.40 -3.58 13.77
N PHE A 17 1.12 -3.50 12.46
CA PHE A 17 -0.08 -2.82 11.94
C PHE A 17 -1.36 -3.47 12.48
N THR A 18 -1.43 -4.81 12.46
CA THR A 18 -2.60 -5.56 12.97
C THR A 18 -2.81 -5.31 14.46
N ILE A 19 -1.74 -5.34 15.27
CA ILE A 19 -1.79 -5.08 16.72
C ILE A 19 -2.22 -3.63 17.00
N MET A 20 -1.74 -2.68 16.21
CA MET A 20 -2.11 -1.27 16.34
C MET A 20 -3.60 -1.06 16.07
N VAL A 21 -4.13 -1.62 14.98
CA VAL A 21 -5.56 -1.55 14.64
C VAL A 21 -6.41 -2.20 15.73
N PHE A 22 -6.03 -3.40 16.19
CA PHE A 22 -6.74 -4.09 17.26
C PHE A 22 -6.75 -3.27 18.56
N SER A 23 -5.61 -2.71 18.96
CA SER A 23 -5.47 -1.90 20.17
C SER A 23 -6.32 -0.63 20.11
N ILE A 24 -6.29 0.10 18.99
CA ILE A 24 -7.09 1.32 18.79
C ILE A 24 -8.58 1.00 18.84
N ALA A 25 -9.01 -0.03 18.11
CA ALA A 25 -10.40 -0.46 18.11
C ALA A 25 -10.85 -0.87 19.52
N THR A 26 -10.00 -1.57 20.27
CA THR A 26 -10.26 -1.98 21.65
C THR A 26 -10.45 -0.77 22.56
N ILE A 27 -9.54 0.21 22.52
CA ILE A 27 -9.62 1.42 23.36
C ILE A 27 -10.89 2.22 23.04
N LEU A 28 -11.20 2.43 21.76
CA LEU A 28 -12.40 3.15 21.34
C LEU A 28 -13.68 2.41 21.73
N GLY A 29 -13.70 1.08 21.57
CA GLY A 29 -14.82 0.24 21.96
C GLY A 29 -15.08 0.29 23.48
N PHE A 30 -14.03 0.11 24.30
CA PHE A 30 -14.16 0.23 25.75
C PHE A 30 -14.65 1.60 26.18
N SER A 31 -14.10 2.68 25.60
CA SER A 31 -14.55 4.04 25.87
C SER A 31 -16.05 4.22 25.56
N TYR A 32 -16.51 3.72 24.40
CA TYR A 32 -17.91 3.75 24.01
C TYR A 32 -18.81 2.97 24.98
N PHE A 33 -18.43 1.74 25.35
CA PHE A 33 -19.26 0.93 26.26
C PHE A 33 -19.31 1.50 27.68
N ILE A 34 -18.21 2.07 28.18
CA ILE A 34 -18.18 2.77 29.48
C ILE A 34 -19.10 3.99 29.44
N TYR A 35 -19.00 4.80 28.39
CA TYR A 35 -19.88 5.95 28.21
C TYR A 35 -21.36 5.52 28.15
N LYS A 36 -21.68 4.50 27.34
CA LYS A 36 -23.03 3.93 27.24
C LYS A 36 -23.53 3.45 28.61
N TYR A 37 -22.69 2.75 29.37
CA TYR A 37 -23.05 2.25 30.71
C TYR A 37 -23.35 3.38 31.70
N ILE A 38 -22.49 4.39 31.76
CA ILE A 38 -22.68 5.55 32.65
C ILE A 38 -23.92 6.33 32.24
N SER A 39 -24.09 6.62 30.95
CA SER A 39 -25.20 7.41 30.43
C SER A 39 -26.56 6.74 30.66
N GLU A 40 -26.68 5.45 30.39
CA GLU A 40 -27.92 4.69 30.69
C GLU A 40 -28.20 4.67 32.20
N LYS A 41 -27.16 4.50 33.03
CA LYS A 41 -27.30 4.52 34.49
C LYS A 41 -27.75 5.88 35.02
N GLU A 42 -27.21 6.97 34.49
CA GLU A 42 -27.62 8.33 34.85
C GLU A 42 -29.07 8.61 34.41
N ASN A 43 -29.48 8.14 33.23
CA ASN A 43 -30.85 8.26 32.75
C ASN A 43 -31.85 7.51 33.62
N ASP A 44 -31.54 6.26 34.01
CA ASP A 44 -32.36 5.47 34.92
C ASP A 44 -32.46 6.12 36.30
N LEU A 45 -31.34 6.66 36.82
CA LEU A 45 -31.33 7.41 38.09
C LEU A 45 -32.12 8.72 37.99
N SER A 46 -31.99 9.47 36.90
CA SER A 46 -32.68 10.74 36.69
C SER A 46 -34.20 10.53 36.61
N SER A 47 -34.64 9.58 35.78
CA SER A 47 -36.06 9.21 35.69
C SER A 47 -36.61 8.72 37.04
N PHE A 48 -35.82 7.94 37.79
CA PHE A 48 -36.21 7.50 39.13
C PHE A 48 -36.33 8.67 40.13
N LYS A 49 -35.36 9.60 40.14
CA LYS A 49 -35.40 10.82 40.96
C LYS A 49 -36.63 11.67 40.65
N MET A 50 -36.94 11.86 39.37
CA MET A 50 -38.13 12.61 38.94
C MET A 50 -39.41 11.97 39.46
N PHE A 51 -39.54 10.66 39.34
CA PHE A 51 -40.70 9.93 39.86
C PHE A 51 -40.85 10.10 41.38
N VAL A 52 -39.78 9.82 42.15
CA VAL A 52 -39.83 9.93 43.62
C VAL A 52 -40.17 11.35 44.07
N ASN A 53 -39.58 12.37 43.43
CA ASN A 53 -39.87 13.77 43.76
C ASN A 53 -41.32 14.16 43.43
N SER A 54 -41.88 13.70 42.32
CA SER A 54 -43.28 13.95 41.98
C SER A 54 -44.24 13.31 42.99
N VAL A 55 -43.90 12.15 43.56
CA VAL A 55 -44.68 11.56 44.67
C VAL A 55 -44.54 12.39 45.96
N LEU A 56 -43.31 12.78 46.33
CA LEU A 56 -43.06 13.58 47.55
C LEU A 56 -43.74 14.95 47.51
N ASN A 57 -43.79 15.58 46.34
CA ASN A 57 -44.44 16.89 46.13
C ASN A 57 -45.97 16.79 45.94
N SER A 58 -46.56 15.60 46.14
CA SER A 58 -47.99 15.34 45.93
C SER A 58 -48.48 15.64 44.51
N GLU A 59 -47.60 15.59 43.51
CA GLU A 59 -47.98 15.69 42.09
C GLU A 59 -48.57 14.37 41.58
N ILE A 60 -48.21 13.25 42.21
CA ILE A 60 -48.78 11.92 41.99
C ILE A 60 -49.49 11.50 43.28
N ASP A 61 -50.77 11.13 43.19
CA ASP A 61 -51.54 10.70 44.34
C ASP A 61 -51.04 9.33 44.84
N LYS A 62 -50.96 9.17 46.17
CA LYS A 62 -50.58 7.91 46.82
C LYS A 62 -51.60 6.80 46.52
N ASP A 63 -52.88 7.15 46.41
CA ASP A 63 -53.95 6.19 46.10
C ASP A 63 -53.83 5.64 44.68
N ASP A 64 -53.35 6.45 43.72
CA ASP A 64 -53.07 6.02 42.34
C ASP A 64 -51.93 5.01 42.25
N ILE A 65 -50.93 5.11 43.14
CA ILE A 65 -49.81 4.16 43.24
C ILE A 65 -50.32 2.80 43.76
N LEU A 66 -51.22 2.82 44.75
CA LEU A 66 -51.81 1.62 45.35
C LEU A 66 -52.85 0.93 44.45
N ALA A 67 -53.54 1.69 43.60
CA ALA A 67 -54.56 1.21 42.67
C ALA A 67 -54.01 0.54 41.38
N LYS A 68 -52.73 0.12 41.37
CA LYS A 68 -51.97 -0.39 40.21
C LYS A 68 -52.71 -1.30 39.19
N PRO A 69 -53.76 -2.10 39.48
CA PRO A 69 -54.50 -2.79 38.42
C PRO A 69 -55.30 -1.91 37.44
N ASN A 70 -55.60 -0.63 37.75
CA ASN A 70 -56.50 0.21 36.94
C ASN A 70 -55.88 1.52 36.41
N ILE A 71 -54.58 1.55 36.09
CA ILE A 71 -53.98 2.74 35.46
C ILE A 71 -54.60 2.93 34.05
N PRO A 72 -55.28 4.05 33.76
CA PRO A 72 -56.00 4.21 32.51
C PRO A 72 -55.04 4.29 31.30
N LYS A 73 -55.49 3.76 30.14
CA LYS A 73 -54.69 3.58 28.89
C LYS A 73 -54.03 4.85 28.34
N ASN A 74 -54.40 6.02 28.85
CA ASN A 74 -53.93 7.35 28.44
C ASN A 74 -52.63 7.79 29.13
N TRP A 75 -52.07 7.01 30.07
CA TRP A 75 -50.75 7.25 30.65
C TRP A 75 -49.66 6.55 29.83
N LYS A 76 -48.78 7.31 29.20
CA LYS A 76 -47.68 6.80 28.37
C LYS A 76 -46.55 6.23 29.25
N GLN A 77 -46.05 5.06 28.86
CA GLN A 77 -44.78 4.52 29.36
C GLN A 77 -43.64 5.49 29.01
N TYR A 78 -42.64 5.60 29.88
CA TYR A 78 -41.45 6.43 29.62
C TYR A 78 -40.73 5.91 28.36
N ASP A 79 -40.93 6.58 27.23
CA ASP A 79 -40.27 6.25 25.96
C ASP A 79 -38.91 6.93 25.89
N LYS A 80 -37.84 6.13 25.77
CA LYS A 80 -36.44 6.58 25.74
C LYS A 80 -36.14 7.55 24.58
N ASN A 81 -37.01 7.65 23.57
CA ASN A 81 -36.76 8.41 22.35
C ASN A 81 -37.55 9.74 22.19
N GLU A 82 -38.46 10.09 23.10
CA GLU A 82 -39.38 11.24 22.90
C GLU A 82 -38.75 12.64 23.12
N ASN A 83 -37.49 12.76 23.52
CA ASN A 83 -36.83 14.07 23.73
C ASN A 83 -36.42 14.81 22.44
N ARG A 84 -36.87 14.37 21.25
CA ARG A 84 -36.51 15.01 19.97
C ARG A 84 -37.56 15.95 19.36
N SER A 85 -38.80 16.00 19.87
CA SER A 85 -39.80 16.94 19.37
C SER A 85 -40.23 17.92 20.45
N GLY A 86 -39.78 19.17 20.31
CA GLY A 86 -40.24 20.28 21.15
C GLY A 86 -41.75 20.46 21.05
N LYS A 87 -42.37 20.64 22.22
CA LYS A 87 -43.81 20.81 22.53
C LYS A 87 -44.57 19.52 22.82
N SER A 88 -44.73 19.23 24.11
CA SER A 88 -45.91 18.53 24.64
C SER A 88 -46.13 18.93 26.10
N GLU A 89 -47.39 19.14 26.45
CA GLU A 89 -47.91 19.39 27.80
C GLU A 89 -47.31 18.43 28.85
N LYS A 90 -47.06 18.95 30.06
CA LYS A 90 -46.66 18.18 31.25
C LYS A 90 -47.80 17.26 31.69
N LYS A 91 -48.03 16.16 30.99
CA LYS A 91 -48.77 15.01 31.55
C LYS A 91 -47.80 14.23 32.44
N LEU A 92 -48.17 14.05 33.71
CA LEU A 92 -47.40 13.31 34.71
C LEU A 92 -47.11 11.89 34.22
N LYS A 93 -45.83 11.50 34.26
CA LYS A 93 -45.32 10.26 33.66
C LYS A 93 -45.14 9.21 34.76
N PHE A 94 -45.91 8.13 34.70
CA PHE A 94 -45.76 6.99 35.61
C PHE A 94 -44.82 5.94 34.99
N ASP A 95 -43.72 5.63 35.67
CA ASP A 95 -42.80 4.58 35.25
C ASP A 95 -43.25 3.22 35.81
N ARG A 96 -43.81 2.38 34.94
CA ARG A 96 -44.34 1.06 35.31
C ARG A 96 -43.27 0.08 35.80
N ASN A 97 -41.99 0.39 35.58
CA ASN A 97 -40.86 -0.42 36.03
C ASN A 97 -40.38 -0.05 37.44
N ILE A 98 -41.09 0.86 38.12
CA ILE A 98 -40.86 1.19 39.52
C ILE A 98 -41.83 0.38 40.36
N ASN A 99 -41.26 -0.47 41.21
CA ASN A 99 -41.94 -1.20 42.25
C ASN A 99 -41.95 -0.39 43.56
N TYR A 100 -42.85 -0.69 44.48
CA TYR A 100 -42.97 -0.07 45.79
C TYR A 100 -43.22 -1.07 46.91
N ILE A 101 -42.81 -0.68 48.12
CA ILE A 101 -43.17 -1.29 49.40
C ILE A 101 -43.78 -0.18 50.26
N LEU A 102 -44.98 -0.42 50.79
CA LEU A 102 -45.66 0.44 51.76
C LEU A 102 -45.40 -0.08 53.18
N PHE A 103 -45.03 0.81 54.09
CA PHE A 103 -44.79 0.52 55.49
C PHE A 103 -45.85 1.15 56.40
N ASP A 104 -46.13 0.52 57.54
CA ASP A 104 -46.91 1.12 58.63
C ASP A 104 -46.03 2.03 59.50
N VAL A 105 -46.65 2.68 60.49
CA VAL A 105 -45.98 3.58 61.46
C VAL A 105 -44.91 2.84 62.29
N GLN A 106 -45.03 1.52 62.45
CA GLN A 106 -44.06 0.65 63.12
C GLN A 106 -43.00 0.09 62.16
N LYS A 107 -43.07 0.44 60.87
CA LYS A 107 -42.24 0.00 59.76
C LYS A 107 -42.37 -1.48 59.39
N ASN A 108 -43.54 -2.06 59.64
CA ASN A 108 -43.91 -3.36 59.06
C ASN A 108 -44.44 -3.14 57.64
N VAL A 109 -44.24 -4.13 56.76
CA VAL A 109 -44.77 -4.05 55.40
C VAL A 109 -46.29 -4.23 55.41
N VAL A 110 -47.00 -3.23 54.88
CA VAL A 110 -48.46 -3.21 54.75
C VAL A 110 -48.89 -3.73 53.39
N SER A 111 -48.19 -3.33 52.33
CA SER A 111 -48.50 -3.72 50.94
C SER A 111 -47.25 -3.60 50.07
N SER A 112 -47.11 -4.43 49.05
CA SER A 112 -46.06 -4.30 48.03
C SER A 112 -46.58 -4.76 46.67
N ASP A 113 -46.00 -4.22 45.61
CA ASP A 113 -46.25 -4.68 44.23
C ASP A 113 -45.11 -5.53 43.66
N ILE A 114 -44.05 -5.72 44.47
CA ILE A 114 -42.93 -6.60 44.17
C ILE A 114 -43.48 -8.02 44.18
N ARG A 115 -43.68 -8.57 42.98
CA ARG A 115 -43.87 -10.02 42.83
C ARG A 115 -42.56 -10.66 43.31
N PHE A 116 -42.64 -11.40 44.40
CA PHE A 116 -41.51 -11.98 45.13
C PHE A 116 -40.51 -12.72 44.22
N ASP A 117 -39.47 -12.01 43.78
CA ASP A 117 -38.25 -12.57 43.18
C ASP A 117 -36.99 -11.88 43.77
N VAL A 118 -37.20 -11.12 44.86
CA VAL A 118 -36.15 -10.48 45.65
C VAL A 118 -35.78 -11.46 46.76
N SER A 119 -34.53 -11.93 46.82
CA SER A 119 -34.09 -12.86 47.87
C SER A 119 -34.40 -12.29 49.26
N GLU A 120 -34.80 -13.14 50.22
CA GLU A 120 -35.11 -12.72 51.61
C GLU A 120 -33.98 -11.86 52.21
N GLU A 121 -32.74 -12.17 51.85
CA GLU A 121 -31.55 -11.41 52.25
C GLU A 121 -31.53 -9.97 51.72
N LEU A 122 -31.95 -9.73 50.47
CA LEU A 122 -32.02 -8.39 49.90
C LEU A 122 -33.17 -7.58 50.53
N PHE A 123 -34.30 -8.23 50.79
CA PHE A 123 -35.44 -7.62 51.47
C PHE A 123 -35.09 -7.18 52.90
N GLU A 124 -34.39 -8.02 53.66
CA GLU A 124 -33.88 -7.65 54.98
C GLU A 124 -32.90 -6.48 54.94
N LYS A 125 -31.99 -6.45 53.95
CA LYS A 125 -31.02 -5.34 53.81
C LYS A 125 -31.70 -4.04 53.42
N ILE A 126 -32.70 -4.11 52.55
CA ILE A 126 -33.47 -2.97 52.05
C ILE A 126 -34.37 -2.39 53.15
N SER A 127 -35.09 -3.22 53.90
CA SER A 127 -35.99 -2.79 54.99
C SER A 127 -35.27 -2.12 56.18
N LYS A 128 -33.97 -2.41 56.37
CA LYS A 128 -33.13 -1.77 57.40
C LYS A 128 -32.67 -0.35 57.01
N MET A 129 -32.80 0.06 55.74
CA MET A 129 -32.33 1.36 55.25
C MET A 129 -33.40 2.44 55.38
N LYS A 130 -33.29 3.23 56.45
CA LYS A 130 -34.28 4.26 56.84
C LYS A 130 -33.86 5.69 56.48
N ASP A 131 -32.74 5.88 55.77
CA ASP A 131 -32.24 7.21 55.41
C ASP A 131 -32.94 7.74 54.16
N GLU A 132 -33.90 8.63 54.38
CA GLU A 132 -34.67 9.29 53.33
C GLU A 132 -33.86 10.29 52.51
N THR A 133 -32.59 10.55 52.84
CA THR A 133 -31.74 11.49 52.09
C THR A 133 -30.92 10.81 50.99
N LYS A 134 -30.69 9.49 51.06
CA LYS A 134 -29.80 8.77 50.14
C LYS A 134 -30.53 7.89 49.13
N TYR A 135 -29.87 7.65 48.00
CA TYR A 135 -30.25 6.63 47.02
C TYR A 135 -29.31 5.44 47.20
N TYR A 136 -29.86 4.23 47.25
CA TYR A 136 -29.10 3.00 47.43
C TYR A 136 -29.07 2.20 46.12
N PHE A 137 -27.92 1.63 45.79
CA PHE A 137 -27.72 0.80 44.60
C PHE A 137 -27.42 -0.64 45.03
N PHE A 138 -28.25 -1.59 44.59
CA PHE A 138 -28.15 -3.00 44.94
C PHE A 138 -28.20 -3.87 43.70
N GLY A 139 -27.04 -4.36 43.25
CA GLY A 139 -26.97 -5.14 42.01
C GLY A 139 -27.56 -4.35 40.84
N ASN A 140 -28.72 -4.81 40.36
CA ASN A 140 -29.44 -4.20 39.24
C ASN A 140 -30.55 -3.23 39.69
N TYR A 141 -30.68 -2.92 40.98
CA TYR A 141 -31.79 -2.12 41.51
C TYR A 141 -31.32 -0.78 42.11
N ILE A 142 -32.11 0.27 41.90
CA ILE A 142 -32.02 1.52 42.66
C ILE A 142 -33.17 1.56 43.66
N VAL A 143 -32.85 1.86 44.91
CA VAL A 143 -33.80 1.89 46.03
C VAL A 143 -33.81 3.26 46.70
N LYS A 144 -34.99 3.77 47.01
CA LYS A 144 -35.18 5.03 47.73
C LYS A 144 -36.38 4.97 48.68
N SER A 145 -36.16 5.29 49.96
CA SER A 145 -37.22 5.52 50.95
C SER A 145 -37.74 6.95 50.83
N ALA A 146 -39.06 7.12 50.86
CA ALA A 146 -39.77 8.39 50.74
C ALA A 146 -41.08 8.34 51.55
N GLY A 147 -41.05 8.80 52.81
CA GLY A 147 -42.16 8.68 53.75
C GLY A 147 -42.52 7.21 54.02
N ASP A 148 -43.80 6.87 53.91
CA ASP A 148 -44.31 5.51 54.14
C ASP A 148 -43.99 4.53 52.99
N PHE A 149 -43.47 5.04 51.87
CA PHE A 149 -43.15 4.25 50.69
C PHE A 149 -41.64 4.05 50.54
N MET A 150 -41.28 2.89 49.99
CA MET A 150 -39.96 2.62 49.46
C MET A 150 -40.09 2.20 48.01
N PHE A 151 -39.46 2.96 47.12
CA PHE A 151 -39.47 2.73 45.69
C PHE A 151 -38.23 1.95 45.28
N ILE A 152 -38.43 0.99 44.38
CA ILE A 152 -37.40 0.12 43.83
C ILE A 152 -37.54 0.12 42.32
N LYS A 153 -36.48 0.48 41.60
CA LYS A 153 -36.44 0.44 40.14
C LYS A 153 -35.36 -0.52 39.66
N GLU A 154 -35.71 -1.43 38.77
CA GLU A 154 -34.72 -2.22 38.04
C GLU A 154 -34.05 -1.37 36.96
N MET A 155 -32.73 -1.43 36.92
CA MET A 155 -31.87 -0.77 35.94
C MET A 155 -31.99 -1.48 34.60
N HIS A 156 -32.31 -0.72 33.56
CA HIS A 156 -32.48 -1.27 32.22
C HIS A 156 -31.14 -1.76 31.65
N TYR A 157 -30.04 -1.08 31.96
CA TYR A 157 -28.71 -1.47 31.51
C TYR A 157 -27.83 -1.84 32.70
N ASN A 158 -27.77 -3.14 32.97
CA ASN A 158 -27.05 -3.70 34.11
C ASN A 158 -25.62 -4.14 33.75
N PHE A 159 -24.84 -4.46 34.78
CA PHE A 159 -23.44 -4.88 34.62
C PHE A 159 -23.27 -6.15 33.77
N SER A 160 -24.21 -7.10 33.87
CA SER A 160 -24.19 -8.34 33.06
C SER A 160 -24.36 -8.05 31.57
N THR A 161 -25.31 -7.17 31.22
CA THR A 161 -25.53 -6.73 29.84
C THR A 161 -24.32 -5.99 29.30
N PHE A 162 -23.71 -5.11 30.12
CA PHE A 162 -22.46 -4.44 29.79
C PHE A 162 -21.30 -5.42 29.52
N LEU A 163 -21.15 -6.45 30.35
CA LEU A 163 -20.13 -7.49 30.15
C LEU A 163 -20.37 -8.30 28.88
N ARG A 164 -21.62 -8.68 28.60
CA ARG A 164 -21.97 -9.40 27.37
C ARG A 164 -21.66 -8.56 26.13
N ASP A 165 -22.01 -7.28 26.14
CA ASP A 165 -21.73 -6.35 25.04
C ASP A 165 -20.21 -6.21 24.81
N ILE A 166 -19.42 -6.08 25.88
CA ILE A 166 -17.94 -6.03 25.79
C ILE A 166 -17.37 -7.33 25.24
N LEU A 167 -17.79 -8.49 25.77
CA LEU A 167 -17.27 -9.79 25.33
C LEU A 167 -17.62 -10.04 23.84
N GLY A 168 -18.84 -9.71 23.44
CA GLY A 168 -19.26 -9.78 22.04
C GLY A 168 -18.44 -8.86 21.14
N PHE A 169 -18.18 -7.63 21.59
CA PHE A 169 -17.31 -6.70 20.88
C PHE A 169 -15.87 -7.21 20.75
N LEU A 170 -15.28 -7.74 21.83
CA LEU A 170 -13.92 -8.28 21.81
C LEU A 170 -13.81 -9.46 20.83
N PHE A 171 -14.80 -10.35 20.82
CA PHE A 171 -14.86 -11.45 19.87
C PHE A 171 -14.94 -10.96 18.42
N LEU A 172 -15.83 -10.01 18.15
CA LEU A 172 -15.95 -9.42 16.81
C LEU A 172 -14.68 -8.68 16.39
N ASN A 173 -14.05 -7.94 17.30
CA ASN A 173 -12.81 -7.22 17.05
C ASN A 173 -11.67 -8.19 16.73
N PHE A 174 -11.58 -9.32 17.45
CA PHE A 174 -10.62 -10.38 17.16
C PHE A 174 -10.81 -10.95 15.75
N LEU A 175 -12.06 -11.26 15.37
CA LEU A 175 -12.37 -11.76 14.03
C LEU A 175 -12.03 -10.72 12.94
N SER A 176 -12.39 -9.46 13.16
CA SER A 176 -12.05 -8.36 12.23
C SER A 176 -10.54 -8.18 12.09
N SER A 177 -9.78 -8.38 13.17
CA SER A 177 -8.32 -8.26 13.17
C SER A 177 -7.65 -9.35 12.35
N ALA A 178 -8.22 -10.55 12.30
CA ALA A 178 -7.76 -11.59 11.38
C ALA A 178 -7.93 -11.15 9.92
N VAL A 179 -9.05 -10.51 9.57
CA VAL A 179 -9.28 -9.98 8.22
C VAL A 179 -8.29 -8.86 7.91
N PHE A 180 -8.09 -7.92 8.83
CA PHE A 180 -7.09 -6.85 8.68
C PHE A 180 -5.66 -7.38 8.54
N TYR A 181 -5.33 -8.50 9.18
CA TYR A 181 -4.04 -9.17 8.98
C TYR A 181 -3.85 -9.60 7.53
N PHE A 182 -4.84 -10.24 6.90
CA PHE A 182 -4.76 -10.68 5.50
C PHE A 182 -4.68 -9.51 4.53
N ILE A 183 -5.46 -8.45 4.77
CA ILE A 183 -5.41 -7.21 3.99
C ILE A 183 -4.03 -6.57 4.11
N GLY A 184 -3.52 -6.42 5.34
CA GLY A 184 -2.21 -5.86 5.63
C GLY A 184 -1.09 -6.67 5.00
N PHE A 185 -1.17 -8.00 5.07
CA PHE A 185 -0.19 -8.90 4.44
C PHE A 185 -0.15 -8.71 2.92
N SER A 186 -1.32 -8.63 2.28
CA SER A 186 -1.44 -8.43 0.83
C SER A 186 -0.89 -7.06 0.41
N PHE A 187 -1.23 -6.02 1.17
CA PHE A 187 -0.73 -4.65 0.94
C PHE A 187 0.78 -4.57 1.08
N VAL A 188 1.35 -5.09 2.18
CA VAL A 188 2.80 -5.11 2.42
C VAL A 188 3.52 -5.86 1.30
N ASN A 189 3.02 -7.01 0.87
CA ASN A 189 3.65 -7.73 -0.24
C ASN A 189 3.63 -6.93 -1.54
N ARG A 190 2.54 -6.23 -1.85
CA ARG A 190 2.43 -5.39 -3.05
C ARG A 190 3.38 -4.20 -3.02
N VAL A 191 3.49 -3.51 -1.88
CA VAL A 191 4.37 -2.33 -1.71
C VAL A 191 5.84 -2.69 -1.86
N PHE A 192 6.24 -3.87 -1.37
CA PHE A 192 7.63 -4.31 -1.40
C PHE A 192 8.00 -5.12 -2.64
N LYS A 193 7.04 -5.53 -3.48
CA LYS A 193 7.31 -6.29 -4.71
C LYS A 193 8.30 -5.56 -5.64
N PRO A 194 8.15 -4.24 -5.92
CA PRO A 194 9.13 -3.52 -6.75
C PRO A 194 10.53 -3.49 -6.13
N VAL A 195 10.63 -3.46 -4.79
CA VAL A 195 11.91 -3.48 -4.08
C VAL A 195 12.59 -4.85 -4.26
N GLU A 196 11.83 -5.94 -4.18
CA GLU A 196 12.33 -7.30 -4.41
C GLU A 196 12.82 -7.50 -5.84
N GLU A 197 12.03 -7.04 -6.81
CA GLU A 197 12.37 -7.08 -8.24
C GLU A 197 13.67 -6.30 -8.48
N ASN A 198 13.76 -5.05 -8.02
CA ASN A 198 14.98 -4.23 -8.16
C ASN A 198 16.22 -4.87 -7.52
N ILE A 199 16.11 -5.47 -6.33
CA ILE A 199 17.24 -6.15 -5.67
C ILE A 199 17.66 -7.39 -6.47
N SER A 200 16.68 -8.16 -6.97
CA SER A 200 16.94 -9.33 -7.81
C SER A 200 17.65 -8.93 -9.11
N ASP A 201 17.15 -7.89 -9.77
CA ASP A 201 17.71 -7.37 -11.02
C ASP A 201 19.12 -6.83 -10.81
N MET A 202 19.37 -6.15 -9.69
CA MET A 202 20.72 -5.70 -9.30
C MET A 202 21.67 -6.88 -9.09
N LYS A 203 21.24 -7.95 -8.42
CA LYS A 203 22.06 -9.15 -8.22
C LYS A 203 22.40 -9.84 -9.53
N ASN A 204 21.39 -10.03 -10.38
CA ASN A 204 21.58 -10.60 -11.72
C ASN A 204 22.53 -9.72 -12.55
N PHE A 205 22.40 -8.39 -12.44
CA PHE A 205 23.28 -7.44 -13.10
C PHE A 205 24.74 -7.58 -12.63
N ILE A 206 25.01 -7.61 -11.32
CA ILE A 206 26.37 -7.76 -10.78
C ILE A 206 26.97 -9.10 -11.21
N HIS A 207 26.19 -10.17 -11.12
CA HIS A 207 26.62 -11.51 -11.53
C HIS A 207 27.00 -11.55 -13.01
N ASN A 208 26.13 -11.04 -13.89
CA ASN A 208 26.35 -11.03 -15.33
C ASN A 208 27.52 -10.12 -15.71
N ALA A 209 27.63 -8.93 -15.10
CA ALA A 209 28.78 -8.04 -15.28
C ALA A 209 30.09 -8.74 -14.88
N GLY A 210 30.10 -9.47 -13.76
CA GLY A 210 31.25 -10.23 -13.30
C GLY A 210 31.68 -11.31 -14.31
N HIS A 211 30.74 -12.04 -14.89
CA HIS A 211 31.03 -13.02 -15.94
C HIS A 211 31.59 -12.37 -17.22
N GLU A 212 30.96 -11.31 -17.69
CA GLU A 212 31.37 -10.60 -18.91
C GLU A 212 32.72 -9.89 -18.75
N LEU A 213 33.10 -9.48 -17.53
CA LEU A 213 34.42 -8.94 -17.22
C LEU A 213 35.49 -10.05 -17.14
N LYS A 214 35.14 -11.22 -16.59
CA LYS A 214 36.10 -12.32 -16.39
C LYS A 214 36.65 -12.85 -17.71
N THR A 215 35.81 -12.98 -18.74
CA THR A 215 36.19 -13.52 -20.06
C THR A 215 37.34 -12.76 -20.72
N PRO A 216 37.25 -11.44 -20.99
CA PRO A 216 38.35 -10.69 -21.61
C PRO A 216 39.59 -10.62 -20.70
N ILE A 217 39.43 -10.60 -19.36
CA ILE A 217 40.55 -10.67 -18.42
C ILE A 217 41.30 -11.99 -18.57
N SER A 218 40.61 -13.12 -18.69
CA SER A 218 41.25 -14.44 -18.89
C SER A 218 41.96 -14.54 -20.24
N VAL A 219 41.43 -13.93 -21.30
CA VAL A 219 42.12 -13.87 -22.61
C VAL A 219 43.38 -13.03 -22.51
N ILE A 220 43.31 -11.86 -21.86
CA ILE A 220 44.47 -10.99 -21.62
C ILE A 220 45.56 -11.75 -20.84
N ASP A 221 45.19 -12.41 -19.75
CA ASP A 221 46.12 -13.19 -18.92
C ASP A 221 46.77 -14.34 -19.70
N SER A 222 45.99 -15.07 -20.50
CA SER A 222 46.51 -16.16 -21.34
C SER A 222 47.48 -15.66 -22.41
N ASN A 223 47.15 -14.57 -23.10
CA ASN A 223 48.02 -13.98 -24.11
C ASN A 223 49.32 -13.43 -23.48
N ILE A 224 49.25 -12.85 -22.29
CA ILE A 224 50.45 -12.42 -21.55
C ILE A 224 51.32 -13.62 -21.16
N GLN A 225 50.74 -14.72 -20.66
CA GLN A 225 51.49 -15.94 -20.33
C GLN A 225 52.18 -16.52 -21.57
N LEU A 226 51.49 -16.57 -22.70
CA LEU A 226 52.03 -17.00 -23.99
C LEU A 226 53.24 -16.15 -24.43
N LEU A 227 53.12 -14.82 -24.31
CA LEU A 227 54.21 -13.89 -24.61
C LEU A 227 55.43 -14.09 -23.68
N LEU A 228 55.19 -14.35 -22.38
CA LEU A 228 56.25 -14.62 -21.41
C LEU A 228 56.97 -15.94 -21.69
N ASP A 229 56.24 -16.99 -22.07
CA ASP A 229 56.79 -18.32 -22.36
C ASP A 229 57.58 -18.35 -23.66
N MET A 230 57.02 -17.76 -24.73
CA MET A 230 57.66 -17.77 -26.05
C MET A 230 58.83 -16.79 -26.15
N LYS A 231 58.87 -15.76 -25.30
CA LYS A 231 59.83 -14.64 -25.35
C LYS A 231 59.88 -13.95 -26.72
N THR A 232 58.82 -14.10 -27.51
CA THR A 232 58.61 -13.48 -28.81
C THR A 232 57.31 -12.68 -28.74
N TYR A 233 57.30 -11.52 -29.36
CA TYR A 233 56.14 -10.65 -29.45
C TYR A 233 55.69 -10.59 -30.90
N ASP A 234 54.48 -11.07 -31.15
CA ASP A 234 53.81 -10.92 -32.45
C ASP A 234 52.87 -9.70 -32.40
N GLU A 235 52.84 -8.94 -33.48
CA GLU A 235 51.94 -7.79 -33.64
C GLU A 235 50.47 -8.24 -33.51
N GLU A 236 50.15 -9.44 -34.00
CA GLU A 236 48.80 -10.02 -33.90
C GLU A 236 48.38 -10.20 -32.43
N MET A 237 49.24 -10.74 -31.58
CA MET A 237 48.96 -10.92 -30.14
C MET A 237 48.77 -9.57 -29.42
N ILE A 238 49.56 -8.56 -29.79
CA ILE A 238 49.43 -7.20 -29.22
C ILE A 238 48.10 -6.57 -29.65
N LEU A 239 47.68 -6.75 -30.90
CA LEU A 239 46.41 -6.27 -31.42
C LEU A 239 45.22 -6.98 -30.77
N GLU A 240 45.32 -8.28 -30.49
CA GLU A 240 44.32 -9.03 -29.73
C GLU A 240 44.17 -8.49 -28.29
N LEU A 241 45.29 -8.30 -27.59
CA LEU A 241 45.30 -7.70 -26.25
C LEU A 241 44.66 -6.31 -26.24
N LYS A 242 45.03 -5.46 -27.20
CA LYS A 242 44.44 -4.13 -27.37
C LYS A 242 42.94 -4.21 -27.60
N THR A 243 42.49 -5.17 -28.40
CA THR A 243 41.07 -5.39 -28.69
C THR A 243 40.29 -5.80 -27.44
N GLU A 244 40.83 -6.70 -26.61
CA GLU A 244 40.19 -7.10 -25.35
C GLU A 244 40.14 -5.96 -24.32
N ILE A 245 41.19 -5.13 -24.23
CA ILE A 245 41.19 -3.94 -23.37
C ILE A 245 40.11 -2.93 -23.82
N LEU A 246 39.96 -2.71 -25.14
CA LEU A 246 38.92 -1.83 -25.67
C LEU A 246 37.51 -2.36 -25.38
N LYS A 247 37.30 -3.68 -25.47
CA LYS A 247 36.03 -4.32 -25.08
C LYS A 247 35.75 -4.10 -23.58
N LEU A 248 36.72 -4.32 -22.71
CA LEU A 248 36.60 -4.07 -21.27
C LEU A 248 36.24 -2.61 -20.95
N ASN A 249 36.93 -1.66 -21.56
CA ASN A 249 36.64 -0.24 -21.37
C ASN A 249 35.23 0.14 -21.83
N SER A 250 34.77 -0.43 -22.96
CA SER A 250 33.40 -0.23 -23.43
C SER A 250 32.35 -0.79 -22.47
N LEU A 251 32.61 -1.97 -21.88
CA LEU A 251 31.75 -2.56 -20.85
C LEU A 251 31.70 -1.66 -19.61
N LEU A 252 32.86 -1.27 -19.07
CA LEU A 252 32.95 -0.39 -17.91
C LEU A 252 32.22 0.93 -18.13
N GLN A 253 32.42 1.58 -19.28
CA GLN A 253 31.72 2.83 -19.60
C GLN A 253 30.20 2.61 -19.66
N SER A 254 29.74 1.49 -20.23
CA SER A 254 28.32 1.15 -20.28
C SER A 254 27.73 0.93 -18.89
N LEU A 255 28.48 0.29 -17.98
CA LEU A 255 28.08 0.07 -16.59
C LEU A 255 28.02 1.39 -15.81
N ILE A 256 29.03 2.27 -15.98
CA ILE A 256 29.07 3.61 -15.37
C ILE A 256 27.86 4.41 -15.84
N ASN A 257 27.64 4.48 -17.16
CA ASN A 257 26.50 5.19 -17.73
C ASN A 257 25.17 4.66 -17.16
N LEU A 258 25.00 3.34 -17.06
CA LEU A 258 23.81 2.75 -16.44
C LEU A 258 23.62 3.15 -14.96
N SER A 259 24.72 3.26 -14.20
CA SER A 259 24.66 3.62 -12.78
C SER A 259 24.36 5.10 -12.55
N ASP A 260 24.72 5.96 -13.50
CA ASP A 260 24.69 7.42 -13.36
C ASP A 260 23.45 8.07 -14.02
N ILE A 261 22.69 7.31 -14.82
CA ILE A 261 21.46 7.83 -15.44
C ILE A 261 20.42 8.20 -14.36
N GLY A 262 20.24 9.51 -14.20
CA GLY A 262 19.29 10.13 -13.25
C GLY A 262 19.93 11.20 -12.35
N SER A 263 21.26 11.28 -12.28
CA SER A 263 21.98 12.30 -11.49
C SER A 263 22.15 13.62 -12.26
N PHE A 264 22.21 13.58 -13.60
CA PHE A 264 22.49 14.74 -14.44
C PHE A 264 21.22 15.49 -14.87
N ARG A 265 21.19 16.80 -14.58
CA ARG A 265 20.05 17.71 -14.82
C ARG A 265 20.30 18.75 -15.93
N ASN A 266 21.44 18.71 -16.61
CA ASN A 266 21.73 19.69 -17.65
C ASN A 266 21.00 19.31 -18.94
N VAL A 267 19.76 19.79 -19.04
CA VAL A 267 18.93 19.71 -20.25
C VAL A 267 19.19 20.94 -21.09
N GLU A 268 19.54 20.74 -22.36
CA GLU A 268 19.77 21.80 -23.32
C GLU A 268 19.01 21.53 -24.63
N LYS A 269 18.99 22.53 -25.53
CA LYS A 269 18.45 22.35 -26.88
C LYS A 269 19.51 21.71 -27.75
N VAL A 270 19.24 20.50 -28.21
CA VAL A 270 20.19 19.73 -29.02
C VAL A 270 19.62 19.52 -30.43
N ASP A 271 20.38 19.86 -31.48
CA ASP A 271 19.96 19.61 -32.86
C ASP A 271 20.07 18.11 -33.18
N LEU A 272 18.94 17.51 -33.55
CA LEU A 272 18.83 16.09 -33.87
C LEU A 272 19.62 15.71 -35.12
N ASN A 273 19.68 16.58 -36.13
CA ASN A 273 20.42 16.32 -37.35
C ASN A 273 21.92 16.23 -37.06
N ASP A 274 22.43 17.16 -36.24
CA ASP A 274 23.85 17.24 -35.92
C ASP A 274 24.33 16.02 -35.13
N ILE A 275 23.56 15.56 -34.13
CA ILE A 275 23.88 14.33 -33.40
C ILE A 275 23.86 13.11 -34.32
N VAL A 276 22.85 12.98 -35.18
CA VAL A 276 22.77 11.82 -36.09
C VAL A 276 23.94 11.82 -37.07
N GLU A 277 24.37 12.98 -37.58
CA GLU A 277 25.57 13.10 -38.42
C GLU A 277 26.84 12.71 -37.68
N GLU A 278 27.01 13.19 -36.45
CA GLU A 278 28.16 12.84 -35.60
C GLU A 278 28.25 11.32 -35.36
N ILE A 279 27.11 10.68 -35.07
CA ILE A 279 27.03 9.23 -34.89
C ILE A 279 27.37 8.51 -36.20
N LEU A 280 26.77 8.89 -37.33
CA LEU A 280 27.05 8.25 -38.62
C LEU A 280 28.54 8.36 -39.00
N LYS A 281 29.17 9.50 -38.69
CA LYS A 281 30.59 9.72 -38.91
C LYS A 281 31.45 8.81 -38.03
N SER A 282 31.09 8.62 -36.76
CA SER A 282 31.83 7.74 -35.84
C SER A 282 31.72 6.24 -36.20
N PHE A 283 30.70 5.85 -36.97
CA PHE A 283 30.54 4.49 -37.51
C PHE A 283 30.96 4.34 -38.98
N SER A 284 31.57 5.36 -39.60
CA SER A 284 31.87 5.40 -41.04
C SER A 284 32.67 4.19 -41.54
N GLU A 285 33.70 3.77 -40.83
CA GLU A 285 34.51 2.58 -41.18
C GLU A 285 33.65 1.31 -41.26
N LYS A 286 32.84 1.04 -40.23
CA LYS A 286 31.95 -0.15 -40.19
C LYS A 286 30.84 -0.10 -41.26
N ILE A 287 30.36 1.10 -41.57
CA ILE A 287 29.38 1.30 -42.65
C ILE A 287 30.03 0.95 -43.99
N GLN A 288 31.28 1.37 -44.22
CA GLN A 288 32.04 1.07 -45.43
C GLN A 288 32.41 -0.41 -45.55
N GLU A 289 32.90 -1.03 -44.47
CA GLU A 289 33.23 -2.47 -44.42
C GLU A 289 32.05 -3.34 -44.89
N LYS A 290 30.83 -2.99 -44.45
CA LYS A 290 29.61 -3.70 -44.83
C LYS A 290 28.93 -3.17 -46.10
N ASN A 291 29.47 -2.10 -46.68
CA ASN A 291 28.87 -1.36 -47.80
C ASN A 291 27.38 -1.01 -47.56
N ILE A 292 27.05 -0.49 -46.38
CA ILE A 292 25.66 -0.17 -46.00
C ILE A 292 25.27 1.19 -46.60
N LYS A 293 24.15 1.23 -47.32
CA LYS A 293 23.57 2.47 -47.83
C LYS A 293 22.81 3.19 -46.71
N ILE A 294 23.17 4.45 -46.45
CA ILE A 294 22.49 5.30 -45.46
C ILE A 294 21.60 6.31 -46.17
N ASN A 295 20.29 6.24 -45.93
CA ASN A 295 19.32 7.23 -46.39
C ASN A 295 18.86 8.06 -45.19
N LYS A 296 19.30 9.31 -45.11
CA LYS A 296 18.94 10.24 -44.03
C LYS A 296 17.97 11.31 -44.54
N ASN A 297 16.78 11.38 -43.95
CA ASN A 297 15.77 12.40 -44.19
C ASN A 297 15.36 13.09 -42.87
N ILE A 298 16.27 13.91 -42.33
CA ILE A 298 16.03 14.74 -41.14
C ILE A 298 16.23 16.20 -41.58
N LYS A 299 15.23 17.05 -41.32
CA LYS A 299 15.34 18.49 -41.59
C LYS A 299 16.28 19.14 -40.56
N LYS A 300 16.98 20.21 -40.96
CA LYS A 300 17.76 21.04 -40.02
C LYS A 300 16.85 21.74 -39.00
N ASN A 301 17.39 22.15 -37.86
CA ASN A 301 16.69 22.88 -36.80
C ASN A 301 15.58 22.09 -36.10
N ILE A 302 15.73 20.77 -35.99
CA ILE A 302 14.87 19.93 -35.14
C ILE A 302 15.56 19.79 -33.80
N PHE A 303 15.03 20.44 -32.77
CA PHE A 303 15.65 20.48 -31.44
C PHE A 303 14.96 19.54 -30.46
N ILE A 304 15.75 18.73 -29.76
CA ILE A 304 15.31 17.88 -28.65
C ILE A 304 15.82 18.49 -27.34
N MET A 305 14.95 18.55 -26.33
CA MET A 305 15.33 18.98 -24.98
C MET A 305 15.92 17.79 -24.23
N ALA A 306 17.24 17.69 -24.18
CA ALA A 306 17.93 16.57 -23.54
C ALA A 306 19.30 16.99 -23.03
N ASN A 307 19.92 16.16 -22.19
CA ASN A 307 21.36 16.19 -22.07
C ASN A 307 21.96 15.63 -23.38
N ARG A 308 22.89 16.38 -24.00
CA ARG A 308 23.48 16.00 -25.29
C ARG A 308 24.16 14.63 -25.26
N ASP A 309 24.89 14.31 -24.19
CA ASP A 309 25.61 13.04 -24.08
C ASP A 309 24.65 11.85 -23.95
N TYR A 310 23.56 12.01 -23.18
CA TYR A 310 22.53 10.98 -23.10
C TYR A 310 21.78 10.79 -24.41
N LEU A 311 21.48 11.87 -25.14
CA LEU A 311 20.87 11.76 -26.46
C LEU A 311 21.81 11.08 -27.46
N TYR A 312 23.11 11.39 -27.42
CA TYR A 312 24.13 10.72 -28.22
C TYR A 312 24.21 9.22 -27.87
N ILE A 313 24.28 8.87 -26.58
CA ILE A 313 24.30 7.48 -26.11
C ILE A 313 23.04 6.73 -26.57
N PHE A 314 21.86 7.34 -26.40
CA PHE A 314 20.58 6.76 -26.78
C PHE A 314 20.55 6.43 -28.29
N LEU A 315 20.86 7.41 -29.14
CA LEU A 315 20.81 7.23 -30.59
C LEU A 315 21.94 6.35 -31.12
N SER A 316 23.15 6.44 -30.57
CA SER A 316 24.30 5.64 -30.99
C SER A 316 24.10 4.15 -30.70
N ASN A 317 23.40 3.79 -29.62
CA ASN A 317 23.06 2.39 -29.35
C ASN A 317 22.06 1.83 -30.39
N ILE A 318 21.05 2.62 -30.78
CA ILE A 318 20.06 2.18 -31.77
C ILE A 318 20.69 2.10 -33.17
N ILE A 319 21.37 3.16 -33.61
CA ILE A 319 22.02 3.25 -34.92
C ILE A 319 23.18 2.23 -35.01
N GLY A 320 23.97 2.10 -33.94
CA GLY A 320 25.04 1.12 -33.85
C GLY A 320 24.52 -0.32 -34.00
N ASN A 321 23.37 -0.64 -33.41
CA ASN A 321 22.72 -1.94 -33.61
C ASN A 321 22.24 -2.13 -35.06
N ALA A 322 21.63 -1.12 -35.66
CA ALA A 322 21.18 -1.16 -37.06
C ALA A 322 22.36 -1.43 -38.03
N ILE A 323 23.57 -0.92 -37.74
CA ILE A 323 24.79 -1.17 -38.53
C ILE A 323 25.37 -2.56 -38.23
N LYS A 324 25.51 -2.87 -36.94
CA LYS A 324 26.13 -4.11 -36.46
C LYS A 324 25.36 -5.35 -36.88
N TYR A 325 24.04 -5.31 -36.89
CA TYR A 325 23.18 -6.44 -37.27
C TYR A 325 22.66 -6.35 -38.71
N ASN A 326 23.17 -5.40 -39.50
CA ASN A 326 22.90 -5.35 -40.92
C ASN A 326 23.65 -6.44 -41.70
N LYS A 327 23.13 -6.73 -42.90
CA LYS A 327 23.76 -7.58 -43.92
C LYS A 327 24.72 -6.78 -44.80
N GLN A 328 25.59 -7.49 -45.52
CA GLN A 328 26.44 -6.89 -46.55
C GLN A 328 25.57 -6.24 -47.64
N ASN A 329 25.93 -5.05 -48.10
CA ASN A 329 25.15 -4.27 -49.06
C ASN A 329 23.73 -3.94 -48.56
N GLY A 330 23.56 -3.87 -47.24
CA GLY A 330 22.29 -3.51 -46.60
C GLY A 330 21.97 -2.02 -46.73
N GLU A 331 20.86 -1.63 -46.12
CA GLU A 331 20.36 -0.26 -46.10
C GLU A 331 19.87 0.12 -44.70
N ILE A 332 20.07 1.37 -44.31
CA ILE A 332 19.48 1.98 -43.11
C ILE A 332 18.81 3.29 -43.51
N ASN A 333 17.54 3.41 -43.17
CA ASN A 333 16.73 4.60 -43.39
C ASN A 333 16.50 5.31 -42.04
N ILE A 334 16.91 6.58 -41.97
CA ILE A 334 16.73 7.43 -40.79
C ILE A 334 15.89 8.63 -41.18
N SER A 335 14.72 8.83 -40.59
CA SER A 335 13.82 9.93 -40.94
C SER A 335 13.12 10.52 -39.71
N PHE A 336 12.77 11.81 -39.77
CA PHE A 336 11.99 12.46 -38.72
C PHE A 336 10.73 13.11 -39.30
N GLU A 337 9.56 12.52 -38.99
CA GLU A 337 8.26 12.96 -39.51
C GLU A 337 7.18 12.83 -38.43
N ASN A 338 6.22 13.77 -38.40
CA ASN A 338 5.10 13.75 -37.43
C ASN A 338 5.52 13.57 -35.96
N SER A 339 6.64 14.19 -35.56
CA SER A 339 7.26 14.06 -34.23
C SER A 339 7.78 12.66 -33.89
N TRP A 340 8.00 11.80 -34.90
CA TRP A 340 8.61 10.49 -34.75
C TRP A 340 9.94 10.43 -35.48
N LEU A 341 11.00 10.06 -34.76
CA LEU A 341 12.24 9.58 -35.36
C LEU A 341 12.07 8.10 -35.70
N THR A 342 12.27 7.76 -36.98
CA THR A 342 12.26 6.39 -37.47
C THR A 342 13.68 5.98 -37.86
N ILE A 343 14.15 4.86 -37.31
CA ILE A 343 15.41 4.20 -37.72
C ILE A 343 15.03 2.80 -38.19
N ASN A 344 15.21 2.51 -39.48
CA ASN A 344 14.79 1.26 -40.11
C ASN A 344 15.95 0.62 -40.87
N ASP A 345 16.34 -0.59 -40.49
CA ASP A 345 17.34 -1.41 -41.20
C ASP A 345 16.70 -2.58 -41.93
N ASN A 346 17.41 -3.15 -42.91
CA ASN A 346 17.02 -4.37 -43.63
C ASN A 346 17.93 -5.57 -43.29
N GLY A 347 18.44 -5.60 -42.06
CA GLY A 347 19.37 -6.59 -41.54
C GLY A 347 18.74 -7.94 -41.22
N ILE A 348 19.35 -8.67 -40.28
CA ILE A 348 18.94 -10.04 -39.95
C ILE A 348 17.58 -10.13 -39.23
N GLY A 349 17.07 -9.02 -38.72
CA GLY A 349 15.85 -8.97 -37.92
C GLY A 349 15.93 -9.73 -36.59
N ILE A 350 14.84 -9.72 -35.84
CA ILE A 350 14.67 -10.31 -34.51
C ILE A 350 13.44 -11.22 -34.57
N SER A 351 13.50 -12.39 -33.94
CA SER A 351 12.35 -13.31 -33.84
C SER A 351 11.29 -12.78 -32.87
N ASP A 352 10.04 -13.20 -33.05
CA ASP A 352 8.94 -12.82 -32.17
C ASP A 352 9.17 -13.25 -30.71
N ASP A 353 9.90 -14.35 -30.47
CA ASP A 353 10.24 -14.85 -29.14
C ASP A 353 11.33 -14.03 -28.41
N ASP A 354 12.18 -13.36 -29.19
CA ASP A 354 13.30 -12.56 -28.68
C ASP A 354 12.93 -11.08 -28.57
N LEU A 355 12.01 -10.59 -29.42
CA LEU A 355 11.60 -9.18 -29.47
C LEU A 355 11.17 -8.61 -28.10
N PRO A 356 10.42 -9.32 -27.23
CA PRO A 356 10.05 -8.82 -25.92
C PRO A 356 11.23 -8.66 -24.95
N LYS A 357 12.35 -9.34 -25.20
CA LYS A 357 13.51 -9.44 -24.31
C LYS A 357 14.67 -8.55 -24.73
N ILE A 358 14.59 -7.87 -25.87
CA ILE A 358 15.75 -7.12 -26.41
C ILE A 358 16.22 -5.98 -25.52
N PHE A 359 15.37 -5.50 -24.62
CA PHE A 359 15.71 -4.46 -23.66
C PHE A 359 16.23 -5.03 -22.32
N ASP A 360 16.17 -6.35 -22.13
CA ASP A 360 16.72 -7.01 -20.96
C ASP A 360 18.25 -6.88 -20.97
N ARG A 361 18.83 -6.62 -19.80
CA ARG A 361 20.27 -6.45 -19.64
C ARG A 361 20.98 -7.77 -19.94
N PHE A 362 22.09 -7.68 -20.67
CA PHE A 362 22.92 -8.82 -21.09
C PHE A 362 22.22 -9.80 -22.04
N PHE A 363 21.01 -9.47 -22.51
CA PHE A 363 20.33 -10.32 -23.47
C PHE A 363 21.02 -10.27 -24.84
N LYS A 364 21.22 -11.46 -25.40
CA LYS A 364 21.69 -11.69 -26.77
C LYS A 364 20.89 -12.84 -27.35
N SER A 365 20.22 -12.62 -28.48
CA SER A 365 19.60 -13.68 -29.27
C SER A 365 20.65 -14.75 -29.64
N ASP A 366 20.24 -16.02 -29.75
CA ASP A 366 21.13 -17.14 -30.12
C ASP A 366 21.89 -16.85 -31.42
N LYS A 367 21.22 -16.27 -32.43
CA LYS A 367 21.82 -15.88 -33.72
C LYS A 367 22.82 -14.74 -33.60
N SER A 368 22.85 -14.06 -32.46
CA SER A 368 23.71 -12.91 -32.17
C SER A 368 24.77 -13.18 -31.09
N ARG A 369 24.85 -14.39 -30.54
CA ARG A 369 25.81 -14.72 -29.46
C ARG A 369 27.26 -14.50 -29.86
N ASN A 370 27.61 -14.84 -31.11
CA ASN A 370 28.96 -14.68 -31.65
C ASN A 370 29.28 -13.25 -32.12
N THR A 371 28.27 -12.37 -32.23
CA THR A 371 28.49 -10.95 -32.53
C THR A 371 29.03 -10.23 -31.30
N SER A 372 30.02 -9.35 -31.51
CA SER A 372 30.68 -8.56 -30.45
C SER A 372 29.70 -7.75 -29.60
N GLY A 373 29.96 -7.52 -28.31
CA GLY A 373 29.14 -6.67 -27.44
C GLY A 373 28.30 -7.42 -26.40
N PHE A 374 28.01 -6.71 -25.30
CA PHE A 374 27.63 -7.29 -24.01
C PHE A 374 26.12 -7.35 -23.74
N GLY A 375 25.26 -6.96 -24.69
CA GLY A 375 23.80 -6.94 -24.47
C GLY A 375 23.31 -5.83 -23.53
N ILE A 376 24.09 -4.77 -23.33
CA ILE A 376 23.73 -3.66 -22.43
C ILE A 376 23.06 -2.49 -23.17
N GLY A 377 23.38 -2.31 -24.46
CA GLY A 377 23.04 -1.09 -25.20
C GLY A 377 21.55 -0.75 -25.25
N LEU A 378 20.67 -1.72 -25.52
CA LEU A 378 19.23 -1.44 -25.56
C LEU A 378 18.61 -1.25 -24.17
N SER A 379 19.13 -1.90 -23.13
CA SER A 379 18.72 -1.62 -21.75
C SER A 379 19.03 -0.16 -21.34
N LEU A 380 20.13 0.39 -21.87
CA LEU A 380 20.51 1.79 -21.69
C LEU A 380 19.56 2.73 -22.44
N VAL A 381 19.18 2.38 -23.66
CA VAL A 381 18.15 3.06 -24.45
C VAL A 381 16.83 3.13 -23.68
N GLN A 382 16.37 2.00 -23.13
CA GLN A 382 15.15 1.96 -22.33
C GLN A 382 15.26 2.88 -21.10
N LYS A 383 16.38 2.80 -20.38
CA LYS A 383 16.58 3.61 -19.16
C LYS A 383 16.58 5.11 -19.44
N ILE A 384 17.24 5.54 -20.52
CA ILE A 384 17.25 6.96 -20.93
C ILE A 384 15.84 7.39 -21.37
N ALA A 385 15.13 6.57 -22.15
CA ALA A 385 13.76 6.86 -22.54
C ALA A 385 12.83 7.05 -21.33
N GLU A 386 12.96 6.21 -20.30
CA GLU A 386 12.19 6.34 -19.05
C GLU A 386 12.47 7.65 -18.32
N VAL A 387 13.74 8.09 -18.25
CA VAL A 387 14.12 9.34 -17.57
C VAL A 387 13.53 10.57 -18.28
N TYR A 388 13.50 10.56 -19.62
CA TYR A 388 12.98 11.67 -20.42
C TYR A 388 11.52 11.50 -20.84
N ASN A 389 10.83 10.44 -20.40
CA ASN A 389 9.47 10.08 -20.83
C ASN A 389 9.32 9.92 -22.36
N TRP A 390 10.38 9.50 -23.05
CA TRP A 390 10.33 9.21 -24.48
C TRP A 390 9.61 7.90 -24.76
N LYS A 391 8.87 7.86 -25.87
CA LYS A 391 8.18 6.64 -26.29
C LYS A 391 8.97 5.94 -27.38
N VAL A 392 9.49 4.75 -27.06
CA VAL A 392 10.17 3.88 -28.02
C VAL A 392 9.24 2.73 -28.39
N LYS A 393 9.05 2.50 -29.69
CA LYS A 393 8.42 1.29 -30.23
C LYS A 393 9.41 0.60 -31.15
N VAL A 394 9.38 -0.73 -31.13
CA VAL A 394 10.18 -1.57 -32.01
C VAL A 394 9.26 -2.54 -32.75
N GLY A 395 9.52 -2.72 -34.03
CA GLY A 395 8.95 -3.80 -34.82
C GLY A 395 10.08 -4.46 -35.60
N SER A 396 10.08 -5.78 -35.69
CA SER A 396 11.08 -6.53 -36.44
C SER A 396 10.46 -7.80 -36.98
N GLU A 397 10.99 -8.26 -38.10
CA GLU A 397 10.67 -9.57 -38.65
C GLU A 397 11.98 -10.24 -39.05
N LEU A 398 12.11 -11.51 -38.68
CA LEU A 398 13.32 -12.27 -38.90
C LEU A 398 13.64 -12.36 -40.40
N GLY A 399 14.82 -11.89 -40.79
CA GLY A 399 15.28 -11.81 -42.19
C GLY A 399 14.91 -10.51 -42.92
N ASN A 400 13.98 -9.71 -42.38
CA ASN A 400 13.47 -8.49 -43.02
C ASN A 400 13.95 -7.19 -42.35
N GLY A 401 14.60 -7.28 -41.19
CA GLY A 401 15.24 -6.16 -40.50
C GLY A 401 14.46 -5.65 -39.29
N THR A 402 14.85 -4.48 -38.79
CA THR A 402 14.29 -3.89 -37.56
C THR A 402 13.94 -2.42 -37.76
N LYS A 403 12.82 -2.01 -37.16
CA LYS A 403 12.31 -0.65 -37.17
C LYS A 403 12.12 -0.13 -35.75
N PHE A 404 12.86 0.92 -35.40
CA PHE A 404 12.65 1.71 -34.19
C PHE A 404 11.87 2.99 -34.53
N LEU A 405 10.89 3.29 -33.70
CA LEU A 405 10.07 4.50 -33.73
C LEU A 405 10.20 5.20 -32.37
N ILE A 406 10.76 6.41 -32.35
CA ILE A 406 11.01 7.18 -31.14
C ILE A 406 10.20 8.48 -31.19
N LYS A 407 9.44 8.74 -30.14
CA LYS A 407 8.80 10.04 -29.90
C LYS A 407 9.44 10.69 -28.68
N PHE A 408 10.08 11.83 -28.91
CA PHE A 408 10.72 12.65 -27.88
C PHE A 408 9.71 13.43 -27.04
#